data_AF-A0A970XIM0-F1
#
_entry.id   AF-A0A970XIM0-F1
#
_cell.length_a   1.000
_cell.length_b   1.000
_cell.length_c   1.000
_cell.angle_alpha   90.00
_cell.angle_beta   90.00
_cell.angle_gamma   90.00
#
_symmetry.space_group_name_H-M   'P 1'
#
loop_
_entity.id
_entity.type
_entity.pdbx_description
1 polymer ?
#
loop_
_entity_poly.entity_id
_entity_poly.type
_entity_poly.pdbx_seq_one_letter_code
_entity_poly.pdbx_strand_id
1 'polypeptide(L)' 'YAFIIPAGMWHNLINTGDRPIKLYSIYAPPQHPRGTVHETRAIAQASETNMY' A
#
# COMPACT_ATOMS: atom_id res chain seq x y z
N TYR A 1 -2.58 -15.35 -7.37
CA TYR A 1 -1.15 -15.02 -7.34
C TYR A 1 -0.82 -14.42 -5.98
N ALA A 2 0.42 -14.55 -5.53
CA ALA A 2 0.94 -13.90 -4.34
C ALA A 2 2.36 -13.42 -4.62
N PHE A 3 2.76 -12.33 -3.97
CA PHE A 3 4.09 -11.76 -4.05
C PHE A 3 4.62 -11.63 -2.63
N ILE A 4 5.89 -12.00 -2.43
CA ILE A 4 6.58 -11.81 -1.16
C ILE A 4 7.60 -10.71 -1.37
N ILE A 5 7.53 -9.67 -0.54
CA ILE A 5 8.39 -8.50 -0.64
C ILE A 5 9.26 -8.47 0.61
N PRO A 6 10.55 -8.85 0.50
CA PRO A 6 11.47 -8.79 1.64
C PRO A 6 11.69 -7.36 2.12
N ALA A 7 12.02 -7.21 3.41
CA ALA A 7 12.41 -5.92 3.96
C ALA A 7 13.61 -5.33 3.21
N GLY A 8 13.58 -4.01 2.97
CA GLY A 8 14.63 -3.29 2.25
C GLY A 8 14.57 -3.39 0.72
N MET A 9 13.58 -4.09 0.16
CA MET A 9 13.41 -4.21 -1.29
C MET A 9 12.46 -3.16 -1.86
N TRP A 10 12.92 -2.43 -2.87
CA TRP A 10 12.07 -1.54 -3.66
C TRP A 10 11.05 -2.33 -4.47
N HIS A 11 9.80 -1.87 -4.49
CA HIS A 11 8.72 -2.50 -5.22
C HIS A 11 7.63 -1.49 -5.60
N ASN A 12 6.91 -1.78 -6.67
CA ASN A 12 5.75 -0.99 -7.11
C ASN A 12 4.73 -1.91 -7.78
N LEU A 13 3.44 -1.67 -7.55
CA LEU A 13 2.35 -2.42 -8.17
C LEU A 13 1.52 -1.47 -9.03
N ILE A 14 1.41 -1.79 -10.31
CA ILE A 14 0.67 -1.00 -11.30
C ILE A 14 -0.44 -1.87 -11.86
N ASN A 15 -1.69 -1.40 -11.77
CA ASN A 15 -2.81 -2.03 -12.45
C ASN A 15 -2.73 -1.70 -13.95
N THR A 16 -2.41 -2.68 -14.78
CA THR A 16 -2.35 -2.55 -16.25
C THR A 16 -3.61 -3.05 -16.95
N GLY A 17 -4.64 -3.43 -16.20
CA GLY A 17 -5.94 -3.84 -16.74
C GLY A 17 -6.92 -2.68 -16.90
N ASP A 18 -8.10 -3.00 -17.41
CA ASP A 18 -9.21 -2.06 -17.64
C ASP A 18 -10.24 -2.02 -16.49
N ARG A 19 -10.01 -2.81 -15.42
CA ARG A 19 -10.89 -2.92 -14.26
C ARG A 19 -10.12 -2.69 -12.96
N PRO A 20 -10.80 -2.30 -11.86
CA PRO A 20 -10.13 -2.14 -10.56
C PRO A 20 -9.46 -3.43 -10.08
N ILE A 21 -8.17 -3.34 -9.73
CA ILE A 21 -7.48 -4.41 -9.03
C ILE A 21 -7.95 -4.45 -7.57
N LYS A 22 -8.25 -5.66 -7.08
CA LYS A 22 -8.58 -5.90 -5.67
C LYS A 22 -7.48 -6.74 -5.06
N LEU A 23 -6.85 -6.23 -4.01
CA LEU A 23 -5.77 -6.91 -3.30
C LEU A 23 -5.83 -6.59 -1.80
N TYR A 24 -5.11 -7.38 -1.02
CA TYR A 24 -4.80 -7.09 0.38
C TYR A 24 -3.29 -7.19 0.58
N SER A 25 -2.76 -6.39 1.51
CA SER A 25 -1.36 -6.42 1.91
C SER A 25 -1.28 -6.80 3.38
N ILE A 26 -0.31 -7.63 3.74
CA ILE A 26 -0.01 -7.99 5.13
C ILE A 26 1.39 -7.47 5.42
N TYR A 27 1.51 -6.60 6.41
CA TYR A 27 2.77 -5.99 6.83
C TYR A 27 3.27 -6.63 8.14
N ALA A 28 4.58 -6.80 8.24
CA ALA A 28 5.26 -7.26 9.46
C ALA A 28 6.58 -6.49 9.62
N PRO A 29 6.70 -5.57 10.60
CA PRO A 29 5.68 -5.10 11.56
C PRO A 29 4.55 -4.29 10.89
N PRO A 30 3.45 -3.94 11.61
CA PRO A 30 2.38 -3.11 11.06
C PRO A 30 2.88 -1.78 10.51
N GLN A 31 2.45 -1.42 9.30
CA GLN A 31 2.88 -0.18 8.61
C GLN A 31 2.04 1.04 8.98
N HIS A 32 0.73 0.88 9.19
CA HIS A 32 -0.19 1.99 9.45
C HIS A 32 -0.81 1.91 10.84
N PRO A 33 -1.22 3.05 11.42
CA PRO A 33 -2.04 3.07 12.63
C PRO A 33 -3.31 2.22 12.49
N ARG A 34 -3.82 1.72 13.63
CA ARG A 34 -5.02 0.89 13.64
C ARG A 34 -6.23 1.71 13.18
N GLY A 35 -6.99 1.16 12.22
CA GLY A 35 -8.22 1.78 11.72
C GLY A 35 -8.00 2.82 10.62
N THR A 36 -6.78 2.99 10.11
CA THR A 36 -6.51 3.86 8.96
C THR A 36 -7.32 3.44 7.74
N VAL A 37 -8.02 4.40 7.13
CA VAL A 37 -8.72 4.27 5.84
C VAL A 37 -8.27 5.39 4.92
N HIS A 38 -7.66 5.03 3.80
CA HIS A 38 -7.33 5.96 2.72
C HIS A 38 -8.24 5.66 1.52
N GLU A 39 -9.33 6.42 1.39
CA GLU A 39 -10.31 6.21 0.30
C GLU A 39 -9.72 6.43 -1.10
N THR A 40 -8.70 7.28 -1.19
CA THR A 40 -8.00 7.58 -2.45
C THR A 40 -6.50 7.56 -2.27
N ARG A 41 -5.78 7.32 -3.36
CA ARG A 41 -4.31 7.39 -3.40
C ARG A 41 -3.77 8.74 -2.95
N ALA A 42 -4.43 9.84 -3.33
CA ALA A 42 -3.99 11.18 -2.98
C ALA A 42 -4.02 11.41 -1.45
N ILE A 43 -5.06 10.90 -0.77
CA ILE A 43 -5.17 10.95 0.69
C ILE A 43 -4.03 10.13 1.34
N ALA A 44 -3.76 8.93 0.83
CA ALA A 44 -2.65 8.11 1.32
C ALA A 44 -1.31 8.84 1.21
N GLN A 45 -1.00 9.41 0.04
CA GLN A 45 0.25 10.15 -0.20
C GLN A 45 0.39 11.36 0.71
N ALA A 46 -0.68 12.12 0.93
CA ALA A 46 -0.66 13.25 1.87
C ALA A 46 -0.39 12.79 3.32
N SER A 47 -1.00 11.68 3.75
CA SER A 47 -0.80 11.15 5.11
C SER A 47 0.62 10.63 5.36
N GLU A 48 1.21 9.94 4.39
CA GLU A 48 2.55 9.34 4.50
C GLU A 48 3.65 10.40 4.39
N THR A 49 3.43 11.45 3.60
CA THR A 49 4.36 12.58 3.50
C THR A 49 4.47 13.33 4.83
N ASN A 50 3.39 13.34 5.62
CA ASN A 50 3.33 14.03 6.91
C ASN A 50 3.83 13.17 8.10
N MET A 51 4.37 11.98 7.83
CA MET A 51 4.99 11.11 8.85
C MET A 51 6.53 11.29 8.95
N TYR A 52 7.09 12.33 8.31
CA TYR A 52 8.49 12.74 8.40
C TYR A 52 8.63 14.21 8.80
#